data_AF-A0AAD8F7I0-F1
#
_entry.id   AF-A0AAD8F7I0-F1
#
_cell.length_a   1.000
_cell.length_b   1.000
_cell.length_c   1.000
_cell.angle_alpha   90.00
_cell.angle_beta   90.00
_cell.angle_gamma   90.00
#
_symmetry.space_group_name_H-M   'P 1'
#
loop_
_entity.id
_entity.type
_entity.pdbx_description
1 polymer ?
#
loop_
_entity_poly.entity_id
_entity_poly.type
_entity_poly.pdbx_seq_one_letter_code
_entity_poly.pdbx_strand_id
1 'polypeptide(L)'
;YNVERSNSEDRTVEISNSEDRTVEISNSEDRTVEISNSEDRTVEISNSEDRTVEISNSEDRTVEISNSENRTVERSNSEDRTVERSNSEDRTVERSNSEDRTVEISNSEERTVEISNSEDRTVKRSNSEDRTVEISNSEDRTVSFLAS
;
A
#
# COMPACT_ATOMS: atom_id res chain seq x y z
N TYR A 1 7.38 6.81 16.89
CA TYR A 1 6.17 6.49 17.67
C TYR A 1 5.60 5.17 17.19
N ASN A 2 5.26 4.27 18.11
CA ASN A 2 4.71 2.96 17.75
C ASN A 2 3.25 2.85 18.18
N VAL A 3 2.39 2.43 17.27
CA VAL A 3 0.99 2.14 17.56
C VAL A 3 0.73 0.66 17.27
N GLU A 4 0.45 -0.10 18.32
CA GLU A 4 0.11 -1.52 18.21
C GLU A 4 -1.35 -1.72 18.67
N ARG A 5 -2.18 -2.35 17.83
CA ARG A 5 -3.58 -2.68 18.18
C ARG A 5 -4.01 -4.06 17.66
N SER A 6 -4.69 -4.84 18.50
CA SER A 6 -5.16 -6.22 18.20
C SER A 6 -6.63 -6.43 18.57
N ASN A 7 -7.45 -7.05 17.69
CA ASN A 7 -8.89 -7.44 17.85
C ASN A 7 -9.95 -6.35 18.15
N SER A 8 -10.73 -5.90 17.16
CA SER A 8 -11.99 -5.13 17.29
C SER A 8 -12.78 -5.20 15.99
N GLU A 9 -14.10 -4.97 16.00
CA GLU A 9 -14.94 -4.96 14.79
C GLU A 9 -14.46 -3.85 13.82
N ASP A 10 -14.47 -2.59 14.28
CA ASP A 10 -13.99 -1.44 13.50
C ASP A 10 -12.70 -0.83 14.06
N ARG A 11 -11.84 -0.28 13.17
CA ARG A 11 -10.64 0.46 13.55
C ARG A 11 -10.35 1.67 12.68
N THR A 12 -10.19 2.82 13.33
CA THR A 12 -9.64 4.03 12.71
C THR A 12 -8.37 4.46 13.42
N VAL A 13 -7.31 4.72 12.65
CA VAL A 13 -6.04 5.27 13.15
C VAL A 13 -5.70 6.51 12.34
N GLU A 14 -5.77 7.67 12.98
CA GLU A 14 -5.37 8.96 12.39
C GLU A 14 -4.09 9.46 13.06
N ILE A 15 -3.10 9.80 12.23
CA ILE A 15 -1.80 10.24 12.72
C ILE A 15 -1.25 11.40 11.87
N SER A 16 -0.78 12.47 12.51
CA SER A 16 -0.16 13.62 11.83
C SER A 16 1.19 14.02 12.45
N ASN A 17 2.15 14.45 11.61
CA ASN A 17 3.45 15.08 11.96
C ASN A 17 4.37 14.27 12.92
N SER A 18 5.38 13.57 12.40
CA SER A 18 6.46 12.91 13.17
C SER A 18 7.75 12.80 12.38
N GLU A 19 8.85 12.53 13.06
CA GLU A 19 10.07 12.00 12.43
C GLU A 19 9.81 10.54 12.01
N ASP A 20 9.82 9.57 12.95
CA ASP A 20 9.67 8.13 12.62
C ASP A 20 8.41 7.45 13.18
N ARG A 21 7.75 6.59 12.40
CA ARG A 21 6.56 5.84 12.84
C ARG A 21 6.43 4.40 12.33
N THR A 22 6.06 3.51 13.26
CA THR A 22 5.62 2.14 12.99
C THR A 22 4.18 1.95 13.46
N VAL A 23 3.31 1.47 12.59
CA VAL A 23 1.91 1.13 12.90
C VAL A 23 1.69 -0.35 12.62
N GLU A 24 1.35 -1.12 13.64
CA GLU A 24 1.02 -2.54 13.53
C GLU A 24 -0.43 -2.79 13.93
N ILE A 25 -1.22 -3.37 13.02
CA ILE A 25 -2.63 -3.67 13.28
C ILE A 25 -2.97 -5.10 12.86
N SER A 26 -3.55 -5.86 13.79
CA SER A 26 -3.95 -7.26 13.58
C SER A 26 -5.41 -7.55 13.94
N ASN A 27 -6.11 -8.35 13.12
CA ASN A 27 -7.49 -8.87 13.29
C ASN A 27 -8.62 -7.82 13.58
N SER A 28 -9.48 -7.55 12.60
CA SER A 28 -10.68 -6.70 12.66
C SER A 28 -11.56 -6.97 11.44
N GLU A 29 -12.80 -6.50 11.40
CA GLU A 29 -13.65 -6.57 10.21
C GLU A 29 -13.28 -5.42 9.27
N ASP A 30 -13.38 -4.17 9.77
CA ASP A 30 -13.09 -2.96 8.99
C ASP A 30 -11.87 -2.18 9.50
N ARG A 31 -11.11 -1.56 8.59
CA ARG A 31 -9.96 -0.70 8.92
C ARG A 31 -9.83 0.53 8.05
N THR A 32 -9.61 1.67 8.72
CA THR A 32 -9.14 2.91 8.11
C THR A 32 -7.87 3.39 8.80
N VAL A 33 -6.80 3.60 8.03
CA VAL A 33 -5.55 4.20 8.53
C VAL A 33 -5.22 5.44 7.71
N GLU A 34 -5.18 6.60 8.35
CA GLU A 34 -4.81 7.87 7.74
C GLU A 34 -3.53 8.41 8.38
N ILE A 35 -2.51 8.66 7.56
CA ILE A 35 -1.22 9.17 8.03
C ILE A 35 -0.73 10.34 7.17
N SER A 36 -0.47 11.49 7.79
CA SER A 36 -0.01 12.72 7.13
C SER A 36 1.28 13.29 7.73
N ASN A 37 2.21 13.75 6.86
CA ASN A 37 3.53 14.33 7.18
C ASN A 37 4.44 13.52 8.15
N SER A 38 5.45 12.80 7.63
CA SER A 38 6.45 12.08 8.43
C SER A 38 7.78 11.99 7.70
N GLU A 39 8.92 11.81 8.35
CA GLU A 39 10.16 11.47 7.64
C GLU A 39 10.11 9.98 7.23
N ASP A 40 10.08 9.06 8.20
CA ASP A 40 10.07 7.61 7.94
C ASP A 40 8.78 6.91 8.42
N ARG A 41 8.30 5.94 7.62
CA ARG A 41 7.07 5.19 7.91
C ARG A 41 7.12 3.71 7.58
N THR A 42 6.71 2.91 8.57
CA THR A 42 6.38 1.49 8.39
C THR A 42 4.94 1.22 8.84
N VAL A 43 4.14 0.62 7.97
CA VAL A 43 2.76 0.20 8.29
C VAL A 43 2.59 -1.28 7.98
N GLU A 44 2.31 -2.07 9.02
CA GLU A 44 2.03 -3.50 8.91
C GLU A 44 0.59 -3.81 9.30
N ILE A 45 -0.14 -4.46 8.40
CA ILE A 45 -1.56 -4.76 8.61
C ILE A 45 -1.88 -6.21 8.23
N SER A 46 -2.42 -6.98 9.18
CA SER A 46 -2.75 -8.41 9.03
C SER A 46 -4.21 -8.75 9.37
N ASN A 47 -4.85 -9.59 8.53
CA ASN A 47 -6.23 -10.14 8.65
C ASN A 47 -7.39 -9.14 8.93
N SER A 48 -8.22 -8.84 7.94
CA SER A 48 -9.48 -8.08 8.04
C SER A 48 -10.31 -8.25 6.78
N GLU A 49 -11.59 -7.97 6.82
CA GLU A 49 -12.47 -8.08 5.65
C GLU A 49 -12.19 -6.89 4.73
N ASP A 50 -12.43 -5.66 5.20
CA ASP A 50 -12.21 -4.44 4.44
C ASP A 50 -11.06 -3.57 4.99
N ARG A 51 -10.36 -2.90 4.07
CA ARG A 51 -9.25 -1.99 4.40
C ARG A 51 -9.16 -0.77 3.49
N THR A 52 -9.02 0.38 4.13
CA THR A 52 -8.61 1.64 3.52
C THR A 52 -7.36 2.17 4.21
N VAL A 53 -6.33 2.47 3.43
CA VAL A 53 -5.10 3.09 3.92
C VAL A 53 -4.80 4.33 3.07
N GLU A 54 -4.77 5.50 3.70
CA GLU A 54 -4.42 6.77 3.08
C GLU A 54 -3.13 7.32 3.69
N ILE A 55 -2.15 7.60 2.85
CA ILE A 55 -0.86 8.11 3.32
C ILE A 55 -0.36 9.28 2.45
N SER A 56 -0.14 10.42 3.09
CA SER A 56 0.31 11.66 2.46
C SER A 56 1.63 12.18 3.05
N ASN A 57 2.52 12.69 2.18
CA ASN A 57 3.79 13.40 2.47
C ASN A 57 4.77 12.70 3.46
N SER A 58 5.90 12.20 2.94
CA SER A 58 7.01 11.64 3.71
C SER A 58 8.24 11.41 2.85
N GLU A 59 9.39 11.19 3.45
CA GLU A 59 10.63 10.86 2.73
C GLU A 59 10.61 9.37 2.37
N ASP A 60 10.59 8.48 3.36
CA ASP A 60 10.60 7.02 3.15
C ASP A 60 9.31 6.32 3.58
N ARG A 61 8.88 5.31 2.82
CA ARG A 61 7.71 4.49 3.16
C ARG A 61 7.85 3.01 2.84
N THR A 62 7.55 2.20 3.85
CA THR A 62 7.28 0.77 3.71
C THR A 62 5.87 0.46 4.19
N VAL A 63 5.12 -0.26 3.37
CA VAL A 63 3.79 -0.76 3.76
C VAL A 63 3.65 -2.23 3.40
N GLU A 64 3.38 -3.04 4.41
CA GLU A 64 3.15 -4.47 4.28
C GLU A 64 1.71 -4.82 4.66
N ILE A 65 1.02 -5.53 3.77
CA ILE A 65 -0.40 -5.86 3.96
C ILE A 65 -0.65 -7.32 3.61
N SER A 66 -1.17 -8.08 4.58
CA SER A 66 -1.45 -9.52 4.46
C SER A 66 -2.92 -9.87 4.75
N ASN A 67 -3.49 -10.79 3.95
CA ASN A 67 -4.87 -11.37 4.00
C ASN A 67 -6.05 -10.39 4.21
N SER A 68 -6.89 -10.17 3.19
CA SER A 68 -8.11 -9.33 3.26
C SER A 68 -9.09 -9.69 2.15
N GLU A 69 -10.36 -9.35 2.27
CA GLU A 69 -11.32 -9.50 1.17
C GLU A 69 -11.18 -8.31 0.21
N ASN A 70 -11.45 -7.09 0.68
CA ASN A 70 -11.31 -5.87 -0.12
C ASN A 70 -10.22 -4.93 0.39
N ARG A 71 -9.52 -4.28 -0.55
CA ARG A 71 -8.46 -3.33 -0.20
C ARG A 71 -8.39 -2.13 -1.12
N THR A 72 -8.41 -0.96 -0.50
CA THR A 72 -8.08 0.32 -1.13
C THR A 72 -6.87 0.93 -0.46
N VAL A 73 -5.90 1.35 -1.27
CA VAL A 73 -4.76 2.09 -0.74
C VAL A 73 -4.40 3.26 -1.63
N GLU A 74 -4.48 4.45 -1.07
CA GLU A 74 -4.14 5.71 -1.71
C GLU A 74 -2.87 6.30 -1.11
N ARG A 75 -1.94 6.72 -1.97
CA ARG A 75 -0.69 7.35 -1.51
C ARG A 75 -0.26 8.51 -2.38
N SER A 76 0.15 9.59 -1.71
CA SER A 76 0.63 10.83 -2.35
C SER A 76 1.97 11.30 -1.78
N ASN A 77 2.85 11.80 -2.67
CA ASN A 77 4.14 12.50 -2.42
C ASN A 77 5.14 11.82 -1.45
N SER A 78 6.25 11.27 -1.97
CA SER A 78 7.41 10.81 -1.17
C SER A 78 8.65 10.62 -2.01
N GLU A 79 9.83 10.47 -1.41
CA GLU A 79 11.07 10.18 -2.15
C GLU A 79 11.11 8.69 -2.50
N ASP A 80 11.14 7.81 -1.50
CA ASP A 80 11.19 6.36 -1.70
C ASP A 80 9.92 5.62 -1.27
N ARG A 81 9.59 4.55 -1.99
CA ARG A 81 8.41 3.71 -1.70
C ARG A 81 8.62 2.23 -1.94
N THR A 82 8.37 1.45 -0.90
CA THR A 82 8.20 0.00 -0.98
C THR A 82 6.82 -0.41 -0.50
N VAL A 83 6.13 -1.22 -1.30
CA VAL A 83 4.86 -1.80 -0.89
C VAL A 83 4.79 -3.27 -1.25
N GLU A 84 4.63 -4.10 -0.23
CA GLU A 84 4.42 -5.54 -0.36
C GLU A 84 2.97 -5.90 0.03
N ARG A 85 2.32 -6.70 -0.81
CA ARG A 85 0.95 -7.17 -0.55
C ARG A 85 0.73 -8.62 -0.93
N SER A 86 0.03 -9.33 -0.04
CA SER A 86 -0.29 -10.75 -0.20
C SER A 86 -1.77 -11.07 0.09
N ASN A 87 -2.37 -11.93 -0.74
CA ASN A 87 -3.70 -12.56 -0.64
C ASN A 87 -4.92 -11.61 -0.41
N SER A 88 -5.77 -11.41 -1.43
CA SER A 88 -7.13 -10.84 -1.32
C SER A 88 -7.97 -11.10 -2.55
N GLU A 89 -9.28 -10.95 -2.45
CA GLU A 89 -10.20 -11.02 -3.58
C GLU A 89 -9.99 -9.77 -4.45
N ASP A 90 -10.30 -8.59 -3.92
CA ASP A 90 -10.25 -7.32 -4.66
C ASP A 90 -9.15 -6.36 -4.19
N ARG A 91 -8.57 -5.62 -5.14
CA ARG A 91 -7.56 -4.60 -4.85
C ARG A 91 -7.61 -3.40 -5.78
N THR A 92 -7.64 -2.23 -5.14
CA THR A 92 -7.39 -0.94 -5.77
C THR A 92 -6.18 -0.28 -5.15
N VAL A 93 -5.26 0.17 -5.99
CA VAL A 93 -4.09 0.91 -5.54
C VAL A 93 -3.85 2.12 -6.41
N GLU A 94 -3.98 3.30 -5.81
CA GLU A 94 -3.70 4.58 -6.46
C GLU A 94 -2.46 5.22 -5.85
N ARG A 95 -1.52 5.66 -6.70
CA ARG A 95 -0.30 6.32 -6.25
C ARG A 95 0.11 7.48 -7.14
N SER A 96 0.49 8.58 -6.50
CA SER A 96 0.97 9.80 -7.16
C SER A 96 2.30 10.30 -6.57
N ASN A 97 3.19 10.81 -7.43
CA ASN A 97 4.44 11.55 -7.15
C ASN A 97 5.46 10.86 -6.20
N SER A 98 6.58 10.38 -6.75
CA SER A 98 7.78 9.93 -5.99
C SER A 98 9.00 9.74 -6.87
N GLU A 99 10.20 9.65 -6.31
CA GLU A 99 11.43 9.40 -7.08
C GLU A 99 11.51 7.90 -7.41
N ASP A 100 11.66 7.05 -6.38
CA ASP A 100 11.76 5.59 -6.54
C ASP A 100 10.51 4.83 -6.11
N ARG A 101 10.22 3.73 -6.82
CA ARG A 101 9.05 2.87 -6.54
C ARG A 101 9.33 1.40 -6.71
N THR A 102 9.05 0.63 -5.65
CA THR A 102 8.91 -0.82 -5.71
C THR A 102 7.52 -1.25 -5.22
N VAL A 103 6.83 -2.02 -6.06
CA VAL A 103 5.52 -2.58 -5.76
C VAL A 103 5.52 -4.08 -6.04
N GLU A 104 5.37 -4.89 -4.98
CA GLU A 104 5.24 -6.34 -5.07
C GLU A 104 3.84 -6.77 -4.64
N ILE A 105 3.15 -7.51 -5.50
CA ILE A 105 1.77 -7.92 -5.28
C ILE A 105 1.56 -9.40 -5.67
N SER A 106 1.17 -10.22 -4.70
CA SER A 106 0.93 -11.67 -4.87
C SER A 106 -0.51 -12.06 -4.58
N ASN A 107 -1.09 -12.97 -5.38
CA ASN A 107 -2.39 -13.65 -5.19
C ASN A 107 -3.60 -12.71 -5.00
N SER A 108 -4.39 -12.49 -6.04
CA SER A 108 -5.69 -11.80 -5.96
C SER A 108 -6.55 -11.98 -7.19
N GLU A 109 -7.88 -12.02 -7.02
CA GLU A 109 -8.86 -12.25 -8.09
C GLU A 109 -8.93 -11.04 -9.03
N GLU A 110 -9.37 -9.86 -8.53
CA GLU A 110 -9.42 -8.61 -9.30
C GLU A 110 -8.37 -7.57 -8.83
N ARG A 111 -7.73 -6.90 -9.78
CA ARG A 111 -6.70 -5.89 -9.49
C ARG A 111 -6.72 -4.67 -10.40
N THR A 112 -6.80 -3.50 -9.78
CA THR A 112 -6.55 -2.20 -10.39
C THR A 112 -5.36 -1.51 -9.73
N VAL A 113 -4.38 -1.10 -10.54
CA VAL A 113 -3.22 -0.34 -10.08
C VAL A 113 -3.03 0.88 -10.97
N GLU A 114 -3.17 2.06 -10.38
CA GLU A 114 -2.91 3.35 -11.03
C GLU A 114 -1.68 4.02 -10.42
N ILE A 115 -0.74 4.42 -11.26
CA ILE A 115 0.53 5.01 -10.83
C ILE A 115 0.90 6.20 -11.72
N SER A 116 1.00 7.39 -11.13
CA SER A 116 1.32 8.65 -11.81
C SER A 116 2.61 9.29 -11.26
N ASN A 117 3.41 9.90 -12.15
CA ASN A 117 4.60 10.74 -11.87
C ASN A 117 5.68 10.10 -10.96
N SER A 118 6.76 9.57 -11.55
CA SER A 118 7.91 9.00 -10.83
C SER A 118 9.06 8.68 -11.75
N GLU A 119 10.27 8.87 -11.26
CA GLU A 119 11.51 8.71 -12.02
C GLU A 119 11.76 7.22 -12.27
N ASP A 120 11.83 6.41 -11.22
CA ASP A 120 12.23 5.00 -11.28
C ASP A 120 11.17 4.04 -10.74
N ARG A 121 10.89 2.96 -11.48
CA ARG A 121 9.76 2.05 -11.17
C ARG A 121 10.03 0.57 -11.38
N THR A 122 9.75 -0.23 -10.35
CA THR A 122 9.65 -1.69 -10.41
C THR A 122 8.29 -2.16 -9.90
N VAL A 123 7.56 -2.89 -10.75
CA VAL A 123 6.30 -3.55 -10.38
C VAL A 123 6.41 -5.05 -10.63
N LYS A 124 6.35 -5.85 -9.56
CA LYS A 124 6.29 -7.32 -9.64
C LYS A 124 4.92 -7.82 -9.26
N ARG A 125 4.37 -8.72 -10.09
CA ARG A 125 3.03 -9.27 -9.87
C ARG A 125 3.01 -10.77 -10.10
N SER A 126 2.32 -11.47 -9.20
CA SER A 126 2.08 -12.91 -9.30
C SER A 126 0.60 -13.26 -9.11
N ASN A 127 0.11 -14.25 -9.87
CA ASN A 127 -1.17 -14.98 -9.69
C ASN A 127 -2.44 -14.10 -9.56
N SER A 128 -3.05 -13.68 -10.67
CA SER A 128 -4.33 -12.94 -10.76
C SER A 128 -5.19 -13.46 -11.89
N GLU A 129 -6.50 -13.42 -11.70
CA GLU A 129 -7.49 -13.67 -12.76
C GLU A 129 -7.65 -12.41 -13.61
N ASP A 130 -8.04 -11.28 -13.03
CA ASP A 130 -8.26 -10.01 -13.74
C ASP A 130 -7.29 -8.89 -13.34
N ARG A 131 -6.85 -8.10 -14.33
CA ARG A 131 -5.76 -7.13 -14.16
C ARG A 131 -5.91 -5.88 -15.02
N THR A 132 -5.97 -4.72 -14.36
CA THR A 132 -5.82 -3.38 -14.97
C THR A 132 -4.59 -2.67 -14.38
N VAL A 133 -3.78 -2.07 -15.25
CA VAL A 133 -2.62 -1.25 -14.84
C VAL A 133 -2.57 0.00 -15.69
N GLU A 134 -2.75 1.15 -15.05
CA GLU A 134 -2.53 2.45 -15.68
C GLU A 134 -1.27 3.10 -15.09
N ILE A 135 -0.35 3.47 -15.96
CA ILE A 135 0.94 4.04 -15.57
C ILE A 135 1.20 5.25 -16.45
N SER A 136 1.30 6.41 -15.82
CA SER A 136 1.54 7.70 -16.48
C SER A 136 2.81 8.36 -15.95
N ASN A 137 3.53 9.04 -16.84
CA ASN A 137 4.73 9.85 -16.57
C ASN A 137 5.82 9.13 -15.76
N SER A 138 6.58 8.24 -16.41
CA SER A 138 7.77 7.60 -15.84
C SER A 138 8.99 7.73 -16.74
N GLU A 139 10.16 7.99 -16.15
CA GLU A 139 11.43 8.01 -16.88
C GLU A 139 11.92 6.59 -17.13
N ASP A 140 11.97 5.76 -16.08
CA ASP A 140 12.39 4.36 -16.14
C ASP A 140 11.35 3.39 -15.53
N ARG A 141 11.14 2.26 -16.21
CA ARG A 141 10.06 1.32 -15.88
C ARG A 141 10.41 -0.14 -16.15
N THR A 142 10.29 -0.93 -15.08
CA THR A 142 10.29 -2.40 -15.13
C THR A 142 8.97 -2.94 -14.60
N VAL A 143 8.28 -3.76 -15.41
CA VAL A 143 7.09 -4.49 -14.99
C VAL A 143 7.27 -5.97 -15.30
N SER A 144 7.22 -6.81 -14.27
CA SER A 144 7.31 -8.26 -14.39
C SER A 144 6.01 -8.92 -13.93
N PHE A 145 5.47 -9.79 -14.77
CA PHE A 145 4.31 -10.61 -14.47
C PHE A 145 4.72 -12.08 -14.43
N LEU A 146 4.51 -12.73 -13.29
CA LEU A 146 4.63 -14.17 -13.14
C LEU A 146 3.21 -14.76 -13.12
N ALA A 147 2.88 -15.50 -14.17
CA ALA A 147 1.67 -16.32 -14.20
C ALA A 147 2.07 -17.75 -13.79
N SER A 148 1.39 -18.31 -12.79
CA SER A 148 1.32 -19.76 -12.61
C SER A 148 0.06 -20.30 -13.26
#